data_AF-A0A1X2H5W3-F1
#
_entry.id   AF-A0A1X2H5W3-F1
#
_cell.length_a   1.000
_cell.length_b   1.000
_cell.length_c   1.000
_cell.angle_alpha   90.00
_cell.angle_beta   90.00
_cell.angle_gamma   90.00
#
_symmetry.space_group_name_H-M   'P 1'
#
loop_
_entity.id
_entity.type
_entity.pdbx_description
1 polymer ?
#
loop_
_entity_poly.entity_id
_entity_poly.type
_entity_poly.pdbx_seq_one_letter_code
_entity_poly.pdbx_strand_id
1 'polypeptide(L)'
;MSDSALLPCTFDFCHEEVPRELLQIHVDGHVAEQLAIEQALQQKQRPMPTKRKFEEDKEEPSTKRTCTSLGFARDRLSSQENIWGQAVPPTRRGRDVLRQLQLRLSEQKNKDERIYLSSLSTEEIVGEFWDKGWSCGYRNCQMLLSFLEKQEERSRPLVRHVPDIVSLQRLLEAAWKEAAPTPRAHRLVRRGYDPAGASQLDHRVHETRKWIGTTEVYVMLTYLGIRCTILDFDMNAGRHDILLDWVQHYYESALRQTQPSQHKNAFERLMHASACESKSVHLTDRPPIYLQHQGHSRTIVGIETSARRRTLICFDPGRRLLRRTQQQATAAAAAAVELSPHTFRVDAKAIAKNDQYQLLVPGHVVDGRTSTDRSVTRISWQSSSGYLLTDQEQHGRKYITSIRVT
;
A
#
# COMPACT_ATOMS: atom_id res chain seq x y z
N MET A 1 -16.57 -45.24 7.85
CA MET A 1 -15.37 -44.58 8.41
C MET A 1 -14.89 -43.63 7.33
N SER A 2 -15.02 -42.32 7.52
CA SER A 2 -14.61 -41.35 6.52
C SER A 2 -13.08 -41.23 6.56
N ASP A 3 -12.41 -41.53 5.46
CA ASP A 3 -11.01 -41.15 5.28
C ASP A 3 -10.93 -39.62 5.34
N SER A 4 -10.39 -39.10 6.44
CA SER A 4 -10.03 -37.68 6.54
C SER A 4 -8.84 -37.48 5.59
N ALA A 5 -9.08 -36.83 4.44
CA ALA A 5 -8.01 -36.49 3.52
C ALA A 5 -6.95 -35.62 4.21
N LEU A 6 -5.72 -36.12 4.31
CA LEU A 6 -4.55 -35.38 4.79
C LEU A 6 -4.11 -34.40 3.70
N LEU A 7 -3.78 -33.17 4.09
CA LEU A 7 -3.31 -32.11 3.21
C LEU A 7 -1.93 -31.62 3.68
N PRO A 8 -0.96 -31.40 2.78
CA PRO A 8 0.35 -30.91 3.16
C PRO A 8 0.27 -29.47 3.71
N CYS A 9 1.09 -29.18 4.73
CA CYS A 9 1.29 -27.82 5.21
C CYS A 9 1.95 -26.93 4.14
N THR A 10 1.70 -25.63 4.26
CA THR A 10 1.90 -24.59 3.25
C THR A 10 3.07 -23.67 3.59
N PHE A 11 3.77 -23.95 4.70
CA PHE A 11 4.86 -23.13 5.20
C PHE A 11 6.20 -23.74 4.77
N ASP A 12 7.11 -22.89 4.28
CA ASP A 12 8.44 -23.26 3.73
C ASP A 12 9.27 -24.28 4.55
N PHE A 13 9.01 -24.38 5.85
CA PHE A 13 9.79 -25.17 6.81
C PHE A 13 8.94 -26.19 7.57
N CYS A 14 7.68 -26.36 7.17
CA CYS A 14 6.79 -27.35 7.75
C CYS A 14 6.50 -28.45 6.74
N HIS A 15 6.88 -29.67 7.10
CA HIS A 15 6.74 -30.86 6.27
C HIS A 15 5.60 -31.78 6.74
N GLU A 16 4.72 -31.28 7.60
CA GLU A 16 3.61 -32.06 8.15
C GLU A 16 2.43 -32.16 7.17
N GLU A 17 1.84 -33.34 7.05
CA GLU A 17 0.54 -33.54 6.41
C GLU A 17 -0.56 -33.57 7.49
N VAL A 18 -1.55 -32.70 7.36
CA VAL A 18 -2.53 -32.41 8.41
C VAL A 18 -3.93 -32.73 7.91
N PRO A 19 -4.80 -33.38 8.72
CA PRO A 19 -6.21 -33.54 8.40
C PRO A 19 -6.86 -32.23 7.97
N ARG A 20 -7.68 -32.25 6.91
CA ARG A 20 -8.32 -31.04 6.37
C ARG A 20 -9.01 -30.18 7.43
N GLU A 21 -9.67 -30.82 8.40
CA GLU A 21 -10.33 -30.16 9.53
C GLU A 21 -9.38 -29.47 10.53
N LEU A 22 -8.13 -29.90 10.60
CA LEU A 22 -7.10 -29.35 11.50
C LEU A 22 -6.10 -28.43 10.78
N LEU A 23 -6.10 -28.42 9.45
CA LEU A 23 -5.18 -27.62 8.64
C LEU A 23 -5.26 -26.12 8.98
N GLN A 24 -6.46 -25.62 9.28
CA GLN A 24 -6.65 -24.22 9.67
C GLN A 24 -5.90 -23.89 10.97
N ILE A 25 -6.08 -24.71 12.01
CA ILE A 25 -5.43 -24.52 13.32
C ILE A 25 -3.92 -24.61 13.17
N HIS A 26 -3.44 -25.54 12.34
CA HIS A 26 -2.01 -25.70 12.06
C HIS A 26 -1.41 -24.48 11.35
N VAL A 27 -2.06 -23.96 10.29
CA VAL A 27 -1.62 -22.76 9.56
C VAL A 27 -1.66 -21.52 10.47
N ASP A 28 -2.69 -21.40 11.32
CA ASP A 28 -2.79 -20.31 12.30
C ASP A 28 -1.60 -20.32 13.29
N GLY A 29 -1.09 -21.51 13.64
CA GLY A 29 0.13 -21.67 14.45
C GLY A 29 1.37 -21.07 13.78
N HIS A 30 1.57 -21.32 12.48
CA HIS A 30 2.68 -20.76 11.72
C HIS A 30 2.59 -19.24 11.55
N VAL A 31 1.37 -18.72 11.31
CA VAL A 31 1.12 -17.27 11.29
C VAL A 31 1.41 -16.66 12.65
N ALA A 32 1.03 -17.32 13.75
CA ALA A 32 1.36 -16.86 15.10
C ALA A 32 2.88 -16.83 15.35
N GLU A 33 3.63 -17.81 14.86
CA GLU A 33 5.10 -17.82 14.93
C GLU A 33 5.71 -16.65 14.12
N GLN A 34 5.22 -16.38 12.90
CA GLN A 34 5.64 -15.22 12.12
C GLN A 34 5.38 -13.91 12.87
N LEU A 35 4.19 -13.76 13.46
CA LEU A 35 3.84 -12.60 14.27
C LEU A 35 4.74 -12.47 15.51
N ALA A 36 5.16 -13.59 16.12
CA ALA A 36 6.10 -13.57 17.25
C ALA A 36 7.52 -13.12 16.81
N ILE A 37 7.96 -13.54 15.62
CA ILE A 37 9.22 -13.05 15.03
C ILE A 37 9.12 -11.55 14.72
N GLU A 38 8.00 -11.09 14.15
CA GLU A 38 7.73 -9.67 13.93
C GLU A 38 7.80 -8.88 15.25
N GLN A 39 7.20 -9.39 16.32
CA GLN A 39 7.24 -8.78 17.66
C GLN A 39 8.66 -8.73 18.24
N ALA A 40 9.45 -9.81 18.09
CA ALA A 40 10.84 -9.81 18.52
C ALA A 40 11.70 -8.81 17.74
N LEU A 41 11.40 -8.60 16.45
CA LEU A 41 12.04 -7.59 15.63
C LEU A 41 11.62 -6.18 16.05
N GLN A 42 10.34 -5.95 16.39
CA GLN A 42 9.83 -4.67 16.89
C GLN A 42 10.61 -4.18 18.12
N GLN A 43 10.93 -5.08 19.05
CA GLN A 43 11.65 -4.74 20.29
C GLN A 43 13.09 -4.26 20.06
N LYS A 44 13.71 -4.63 18.93
CA LYS A 44 15.08 -4.24 18.58
C LYS A 44 15.17 -2.91 17.83
N GLN A 45 14.04 -2.28 17.53
CA GLN A 45 13.98 -1.05 16.73
C GLN A 45 13.83 0.20 17.57
N ARG A 46 14.29 1.32 17.00
CA ARG A 46 13.87 2.64 17.46
C ARG A 46 12.35 2.78 17.25
N PRO A 47 11.62 3.44 18.17
CA PRO A 47 10.20 3.71 17.99
C PRO A 47 9.96 4.34 16.61
N MET A 48 8.81 4.03 15.98
CA MET A 48 8.39 4.83 14.83
C MET A 48 8.44 6.30 15.22
N PRO A 49 8.87 7.21 14.32
CA PRO A 49 8.93 8.64 14.63
C PRO A 49 7.52 9.11 14.99
N THR A 50 7.26 9.16 16.30
CA THR A 50 6.03 9.63 16.90
C THR A 50 6.18 11.13 17.07
N LYS A 51 5.29 11.88 16.42
CA LYS A 51 5.20 13.34 16.53
C LYS A 51 6.48 14.05 16.05
N ARG A 52 6.59 14.30 14.74
CA ARG A 52 7.40 15.44 14.28
C ARG A 52 6.59 16.71 14.64
N LYS A 53 7.03 17.49 15.63
CA LYS A 53 6.57 18.87 15.78
C LYS A 53 7.03 19.60 14.53
N PHE A 54 6.11 19.86 13.62
CA PHE A 54 6.38 20.73 12.48
C PHE A 54 6.25 22.16 12.99
N GLU A 55 7.32 22.94 12.84
CA GLU A 55 7.21 24.39 12.91
C GLU A 55 6.34 24.82 11.71
N GLU A 56 5.21 25.47 11.99
CA GLU A 56 4.46 26.20 10.98
C GLU A 56 5.31 27.38 10.54
N ASP A 57 6.12 27.18 9.50
CA ASP A 57 6.67 28.31 8.76
C ASP A 57 5.48 29.02 8.09
N LYS A 58 5.16 30.22 8.60
CA LYS A 58 4.18 31.12 8.01
C LYS A 58 4.58 31.38 6.56
N GLU A 59 3.77 30.89 5.61
CA GLU A 59 3.93 31.23 4.20
C GLU A 59 3.81 32.76 4.02
N GLU A 60 4.92 33.43 3.67
CA GLU A 60 4.85 34.78 3.13
C GLU A 60 4.31 34.74 1.69
N PRO A 61 3.44 35.70 1.30
CA PRO A 61 2.77 35.68 0.02
C PRO A 61 3.75 35.94 -1.12
N SER A 62 4.14 34.87 -1.83
CA SER A 62 4.98 34.99 -3.02
C SER A 62 4.17 35.55 -4.20
N THR A 63 4.65 36.65 -4.77
CA THR A 63 4.10 37.30 -5.98
C THR A 63 3.91 36.31 -7.13
N LYS A 64 2.66 36.19 -7.59
CA LYS A 64 2.23 35.40 -8.75
C LYS A 64 3.03 35.80 -10.00
N ARG A 65 3.94 34.94 -10.46
CA ARG A 65 4.40 34.92 -11.85
C ARG A 65 3.65 33.81 -12.57
N THR A 66 2.88 34.20 -13.56
CA THR A 66 2.23 33.32 -14.53
C THR A 66 3.28 32.46 -15.23
N CYS A 67 3.38 31.19 -14.82
CA CYS A 67 4.11 30.17 -15.56
C CYS A 67 3.19 29.63 -16.65
N THR A 68 3.42 30.06 -17.89
CA THR A 68 2.70 29.63 -19.09
C THR A 68 3.17 28.24 -19.54
N SER A 69 2.93 27.23 -18.71
CA SER A 69 2.69 25.82 -19.01
C SER A 69 2.81 25.07 -17.68
N LEU A 70 1.72 24.49 -17.16
CA LEU A 70 1.78 23.64 -15.97
C LEU A 70 2.48 22.32 -16.37
N GLY A 71 3.81 22.32 -16.33
CA GLY A 71 4.62 21.12 -16.47
C GLY A 71 4.35 20.16 -15.31
N PHE A 72 4.24 18.87 -15.63
CA PHE A 72 4.13 17.84 -14.61
C PHE A 72 5.52 17.33 -14.26
N ALA A 73 5.75 17.11 -12.98
CA ALA A 73 7.02 16.63 -12.43
C ALA A 73 7.54 15.38 -13.13
N ARG A 74 6.63 14.45 -13.41
CA ARG A 74 6.91 13.19 -14.09
C ARG A 74 7.51 13.41 -15.49
N ASP A 75 7.08 14.43 -16.23
CA ASP A 75 7.56 14.70 -17.60
C ASP A 75 9.07 14.97 -17.59
N ARG A 76 9.54 15.78 -16.63
CA ARG A 76 10.97 16.06 -16.44
C ARG A 76 11.78 14.80 -16.13
N LEU A 77 11.26 13.94 -15.26
CA LEU A 77 11.98 12.74 -14.78
C LEU A 77 11.93 11.58 -15.75
N SER A 78 10.89 11.51 -16.59
CA SER A 78 10.77 10.48 -17.63
C SER A 78 11.91 10.52 -18.65
N SER A 79 12.55 11.68 -18.82
CA SER A 79 13.71 11.88 -19.69
C SER A 79 15.04 11.40 -19.09
N GLN A 80 15.08 11.07 -17.80
CA GLN A 80 16.29 10.63 -17.11
C GLN A 80 16.33 9.09 -17.05
N GLU A 81 17.03 8.47 -18.00
CA GLU A 81 17.13 7.00 -18.07
C GLU A 81 17.67 6.35 -16.79
N ASN A 82 18.56 7.05 -16.09
CA ASN A 82 19.25 6.53 -14.90
C ASN A 82 18.36 6.40 -13.65
N ILE A 83 17.19 7.05 -13.61
CA ILE A 83 16.31 7.04 -12.42
C ILE A 83 15.69 5.66 -12.18
N TRP A 84 15.32 4.97 -13.26
CA TRP A 84 14.50 3.76 -13.17
C TRP A 84 15.31 2.49 -12.91
N GLY A 85 16.62 2.51 -13.21
CA GLY A 85 17.52 1.38 -12.99
C GLY A 85 17.00 0.05 -13.56
N GLN A 86 17.22 -1.03 -12.82
CA GLN A 86 16.77 -2.37 -13.21
C GLN A 86 15.32 -2.63 -12.80
N ALA A 87 14.55 -3.30 -13.65
CA ALA A 87 13.19 -3.70 -13.35
C ALA A 87 13.14 -5.01 -12.55
N VAL A 88 12.09 -5.17 -11.72
CA VAL A 88 11.75 -6.47 -11.15
C VAL A 88 11.34 -7.41 -12.30
N PRO A 89 11.98 -8.58 -12.44
CA PRO A 89 11.66 -9.52 -13.51
C PRO A 89 10.24 -10.06 -13.36
N PRO A 90 9.54 -10.37 -14.46
CA PRO A 90 8.17 -10.88 -14.43
C PRO A 90 7.98 -12.15 -13.58
N THR A 91 9.01 -13.00 -13.49
CA THR A 91 8.98 -14.24 -12.69
C THR A 91 8.86 -13.99 -11.19
N ARG A 92 9.16 -12.77 -10.73
CA ARG A 92 9.04 -12.35 -9.32
C ARG A 92 7.80 -11.49 -9.06
N ARG A 93 6.88 -11.43 -10.03
CA ARG A 93 5.68 -10.60 -9.98
C ARG A 93 4.45 -11.50 -10.05
N GLY A 94 3.74 -11.63 -8.92
CA GLY A 94 2.51 -12.40 -8.79
C GLY A 94 1.32 -11.71 -9.47
N ARG A 95 1.33 -11.65 -10.80
CA ARG A 95 0.37 -10.87 -11.60
C ARG A 95 -1.09 -11.28 -11.38
N ASP A 96 -1.34 -12.58 -11.28
CA ASP A 96 -2.69 -13.10 -11.18
C ASP A 96 -3.12 -13.39 -9.73
N VAL A 97 -2.27 -13.14 -8.73
CA VAL A 97 -2.55 -13.52 -7.34
C VAL A 97 -3.86 -12.88 -6.85
N LEU A 98 -4.04 -11.57 -7.06
CA LEU A 98 -5.26 -10.89 -6.60
C LEU A 98 -6.51 -11.41 -7.33
N ARG A 99 -6.37 -11.76 -8.62
CA ARG A 99 -7.46 -12.32 -9.42
C ARG A 99 -7.83 -13.73 -8.95
N GLN A 100 -6.84 -14.58 -8.70
CA GLN A 100 -7.07 -15.92 -8.15
C GLN A 100 -7.68 -15.84 -6.76
N LEU A 101 -7.20 -14.94 -5.90
CA LEU A 101 -7.78 -14.68 -4.59
C LEU A 101 -9.24 -14.23 -4.70
N GLN A 102 -9.56 -13.33 -5.63
CA GLN A 102 -10.93 -12.91 -5.91
C GLN A 102 -11.84 -14.10 -6.28
N LEU A 103 -11.38 -15.00 -7.14
CA LEU A 103 -12.14 -16.19 -7.52
C LEU A 103 -12.41 -17.09 -6.30
N ARG A 104 -11.37 -17.37 -5.49
CA ARG A 104 -11.49 -18.18 -4.26
C ARG A 104 -12.43 -17.56 -3.23
N LEU A 105 -12.35 -16.25 -3.03
CA LEU A 105 -13.25 -15.53 -2.13
C LEU A 105 -14.70 -15.55 -2.64
N SER A 106 -14.91 -15.57 -3.96
CA SER A 106 -16.24 -15.66 -4.57
C SER A 106 -16.87 -17.06 -4.42
N GLU A 107 -16.03 -18.10 -4.29
CA GLU A 107 -16.49 -19.47 -4.01
C GLU A 107 -16.99 -19.64 -2.56
N GLN A 108 -16.56 -18.77 -1.64
CA GLN A 108 -17.00 -18.80 -0.25
C GLN A 108 -18.47 -18.34 -0.15
N LYS A 109 -19.37 -19.27 0.18
CA LYS A 109 -20.80 -18.98 0.39
C LYS A 109 -21.02 -18.36 1.76
N ASN A 110 -20.77 -17.06 1.90
CA ASN A 110 -21.20 -16.29 3.06
C ASN A 110 -22.00 -15.06 2.63
N LYS A 111 -23.33 -15.12 2.83
CA LYS A 111 -24.26 -14.09 2.35
C LYS A 111 -24.19 -12.80 3.16
N ASP A 112 -23.67 -12.85 4.37
CA ASP A 112 -23.59 -11.70 5.29
C ASP A 112 -22.25 -10.96 5.18
N GLU A 113 -21.36 -11.43 4.30
CA GLU A 113 -20.02 -10.88 4.10
C GLU A 113 -19.90 -10.15 2.77
N ARG A 114 -19.35 -8.95 2.84
CA ARG A 114 -18.98 -8.13 1.69
C ARG A 114 -17.49 -7.93 1.68
N ILE A 115 -16.89 -8.23 0.54
CA ILE A 115 -15.46 -8.13 0.30
C ILE A 115 -15.25 -7.07 -0.76
N TYR A 116 -14.41 -6.09 -0.46
CA TYR A 116 -14.01 -5.06 -1.41
C TYR A 116 -12.52 -5.21 -1.69
N LEU A 117 -12.15 -5.36 -2.96
CA LEU A 117 -10.77 -5.47 -3.40
C LEU A 117 -10.35 -4.24 -4.18
N SER A 118 -9.07 -3.89 -4.08
CA SER A 118 -8.37 -2.92 -4.91
C SER A 118 -8.35 -3.33 -6.39
N SER A 119 -7.79 -2.47 -7.23
CA SER A 119 -7.60 -2.77 -8.64
C SER A 119 -6.77 -4.04 -8.83
N LEU A 120 -7.25 -4.91 -9.74
CA LEU A 120 -6.55 -6.12 -10.16
C LEU A 120 -5.18 -5.87 -10.81
N SER A 121 -4.85 -4.61 -11.09
CA SER A 121 -3.52 -4.22 -11.56
C SER A 121 -2.44 -4.30 -10.48
N THR A 122 -2.82 -4.47 -9.20
CA THR A 122 -1.87 -4.67 -8.10
C THR A 122 -1.31 -6.09 -8.12
N GLU A 123 -0.01 -6.21 -8.30
CA GLU A 123 0.70 -7.49 -8.31
C GLU A 123 1.40 -7.73 -6.97
N GLU A 124 1.38 -8.99 -6.49
CA GLU A 124 2.13 -9.39 -5.30
C GLU A 124 3.64 -9.48 -5.63
N ILE A 125 4.48 -8.97 -4.75
CA ILE A 125 5.94 -9.12 -4.85
C ILE A 125 6.48 -9.56 -3.50
N VAL A 126 6.93 -10.80 -3.41
CA VAL A 126 7.38 -11.42 -2.16
C VAL A 126 8.89 -11.22 -1.96
N GLY A 127 9.30 -11.20 -0.68
CA GLY A 127 10.70 -11.15 -0.29
C GLY A 127 11.44 -12.44 -0.66
N GLU A 128 12.69 -12.27 -1.07
CA GLU A 128 13.64 -13.33 -1.38
C GLU A 128 14.43 -13.71 -0.13
N PHE A 129 15.10 -14.87 -0.16
CA PHE A 129 15.82 -15.33 1.04
C PHE A 129 16.91 -14.36 1.51
N TRP A 130 17.52 -13.59 0.59
CA TRP A 130 18.62 -12.67 0.89
C TRP A 130 18.18 -11.28 1.38
N ASP A 131 16.93 -10.89 1.14
CA ASP A 131 16.37 -9.61 1.59
C ASP A 131 15.29 -9.75 2.68
N LYS A 132 15.00 -10.99 3.11
CA LYS A 132 14.20 -11.31 4.29
C LYS A 132 14.70 -10.55 5.53
N GLY A 133 13.74 -10.04 6.30
CA GLY A 133 13.97 -9.39 7.59
C GLY A 133 14.32 -7.90 7.53
N TRP A 134 14.33 -7.27 6.36
CA TRP A 134 14.57 -5.81 6.27
C TRP A 134 13.93 -5.11 5.07
N SER A 135 13.58 -5.85 4.00
CA SER A 135 13.16 -5.23 2.74
C SER A 135 11.68 -4.91 2.61
N CYS A 136 10.86 -5.19 3.64
CA CYS A 136 9.40 -5.11 3.54
C CYS A 136 8.93 -3.75 3.01
N GLY A 137 9.50 -2.64 3.49
CA GLY A 137 9.15 -1.30 3.00
C GLY A 137 9.43 -1.10 1.51
N TYR A 138 10.52 -1.65 0.98
CA TYR A 138 10.83 -1.60 -0.45
C TYR A 138 9.89 -2.49 -1.26
N ARG A 139 9.60 -3.72 -0.80
CA ARG A 139 8.69 -4.64 -1.50
C ARG A 139 7.27 -4.11 -1.55
N ASN A 140 6.77 -3.51 -0.48
CA ASN A 140 5.48 -2.84 -0.49
C ASN A 140 5.48 -1.58 -1.39
N CYS A 141 6.57 -0.84 -1.47
CA CYS A 141 6.73 0.21 -2.48
C CYS A 141 6.64 -0.36 -3.91
N GLN A 142 7.29 -1.50 -4.20
CA GLN A 142 7.18 -2.18 -5.49
C GLN A 142 5.74 -2.61 -5.80
N MET A 143 4.97 -3.07 -4.81
CA MET A 143 3.56 -3.41 -4.98
C MET A 143 2.67 -2.20 -5.26
N LEU A 144 2.95 -1.03 -4.67
CA LEU A 144 2.29 0.22 -5.08
C LEU A 144 2.66 0.60 -6.53
N LEU A 145 3.93 0.48 -6.89
CA LEU A 145 4.42 0.81 -8.22
C LEU A 145 3.89 -0.16 -9.29
N SER A 146 3.56 -1.41 -8.95
CA SER A 146 2.96 -2.36 -9.89
C SER A 146 1.56 -1.92 -10.32
N PHE A 147 0.76 -1.40 -9.39
CA PHE A 147 -0.51 -0.73 -9.69
C PHE A 147 -0.29 0.49 -10.59
N LEU A 148 0.63 1.39 -10.21
CA LEU A 148 0.90 2.65 -10.92
C LEU A 148 1.47 2.43 -12.33
N GLU A 149 2.25 1.38 -12.54
CA GLU A 149 2.78 0.98 -13.86
C GLU A 149 1.66 0.69 -14.87
N LYS A 150 0.49 0.23 -14.39
CA LYS A 150 -0.68 -0.06 -15.24
C LYS A 150 -1.64 1.11 -15.38
N GLN A 151 -1.41 2.21 -14.66
CA GLN A 151 -2.24 3.39 -14.78
C GLN A 151 -1.67 4.34 -15.83
N GLU A 152 -2.59 5.00 -16.52
CA GLU A 152 -2.25 6.04 -17.48
C GLU A 152 -2.95 7.34 -17.12
N GLU A 153 -2.24 8.45 -17.27
CA GLU A 153 -2.80 9.79 -17.16
C GLU A 153 -2.21 10.63 -18.28
N ARG A 154 -3.05 11.39 -18.99
CA ARG A 154 -2.66 12.16 -20.18
C ARG A 154 -2.01 11.27 -21.26
N SER A 155 -2.58 10.08 -21.48
CA SER A 155 -2.16 9.10 -22.51
C SER A 155 -0.71 8.64 -22.36
N ARG A 156 -0.18 8.65 -21.14
CA ARG A 156 1.16 8.16 -20.83
C ARG A 156 1.14 7.39 -19.51
N PRO A 157 2.01 6.39 -19.35
CA PRO A 157 2.12 5.64 -18.09
C PRO A 157 2.60 6.55 -16.97
N LEU A 158 2.07 6.35 -15.76
CA LEU A 158 2.53 7.08 -14.58
C LEU A 158 3.98 6.73 -14.21
N VAL A 159 4.32 5.45 -14.35
CA VAL A 159 5.60 4.86 -13.94
C VAL A 159 6.10 3.96 -15.09
N ARG A 160 7.39 4.02 -15.43
CA ARG A 160 7.95 3.26 -16.57
C ARG A 160 7.94 1.76 -16.32
N HIS A 161 8.44 1.34 -15.16
CA HIS A 161 8.46 -0.05 -14.70
C HIS A 161 8.63 -0.10 -13.19
N VAL A 162 8.35 -1.26 -12.58
CA VAL A 162 8.62 -1.51 -11.16
C VAL A 162 10.14 -1.71 -10.94
N PRO A 163 10.85 -0.80 -10.22
CA PRO A 163 12.30 -0.91 -10.00
C PRO A 163 12.65 -1.99 -8.97
N ASP A 164 13.83 -2.58 -9.08
CA ASP A 164 14.39 -3.44 -8.04
C ASP A 164 14.79 -2.67 -6.77
N ILE A 165 15.14 -3.37 -5.69
CA ILE A 165 15.46 -2.73 -4.39
C ILE A 165 16.65 -1.78 -4.52
N VAL A 166 17.69 -2.19 -5.25
CA VAL A 166 18.90 -1.36 -5.42
C VAL A 166 18.56 -0.06 -6.14
N SER A 167 17.71 -0.12 -7.16
CA SER A 167 17.22 1.05 -7.89
C SER A 167 16.33 1.93 -7.02
N LEU A 168 15.46 1.36 -6.17
CA LEU A 168 14.69 2.14 -5.17
C LEU A 168 15.59 2.84 -4.15
N GLN A 169 16.65 2.19 -3.68
CA GLN A 169 17.62 2.82 -2.78
C GLN A 169 18.32 4.01 -3.44
N ARG A 170 18.73 3.87 -4.71
CA ARG A 170 19.33 4.96 -5.50
C ARG A 170 18.33 6.09 -5.74
N LEU A 171 17.08 5.76 -6.03
CA LEU A 171 15.99 6.72 -6.21
C LEU A 171 15.79 7.57 -4.95
N LEU A 172 15.75 6.92 -3.79
CA LEU A 172 15.60 7.59 -2.50
C LEU A 172 16.79 8.52 -2.21
N GLU A 173 18.02 8.05 -2.42
CA GLU A 173 19.21 8.89 -2.25
C GLU A 173 19.25 10.06 -3.25
N ALA A 174 18.80 9.86 -4.49
CA ALA A 174 18.70 10.93 -5.47
C ALA A 174 17.70 12.01 -5.03
N ALA A 175 16.54 11.61 -4.48
CA ALA A 175 15.56 12.53 -3.91
C ALA A 175 16.14 13.35 -2.75
N TRP A 176 16.91 12.73 -1.85
CA TRP A 176 17.61 13.43 -0.76
C TRP A 176 18.70 14.38 -1.26
N LYS A 177 19.40 14.01 -2.34
CA LYS A 177 20.49 14.80 -2.95
C LYS A 177 20.00 15.89 -3.89
N GLU A 178 18.72 15.95 -4.25
CA GLU A 178 18.18 16.92 -5.21
C GLU A 178 18.26 18.37 -4.68
N ALA A 179 19.45 18.96 -4.83
CA ALA A 179 19.69 20.38 -4.83
C ALA A 179 19.68 20.86 -6.28
N ALA A 180 18.59 21.49 -6.71
CA ALA A 180 18.52 21.98 -8.09
C ALA A 180 19.55 23.12 -8.28
N PRO A 181 20.36 23.10 -9.36
CA PRO A 181 21.20 24.24 -9.71
C PRO A 181 20.30 25.44 -10.06
N THR A 182 20.35 26.49 -9.25
CA THR A 182 19.77 27.78 -9.62
C THR A 182 20.76 28.51 -10.54
N PRO A 183 20.38 28.88 -11.77
CA PRO A 183 21.25 29.63 -12.70
C PRO A 183 21.65 31.04 -12.21
N ARG A 184 21.23 31.45 -11.02
CA ARG A 184 21.56 32.74 -10.40
C ARG A 184 21.89 32.52 -8.93
N ALA A 185 23.13 32.80 -8.56
CA ALA A 185 23.76 32.57 -7.26
C ALA A 185 23.13 33.33 -6.05
N HIS A 186 21.95 33.92 -6.20
CA HIS A 186 21.34 34.79 -5.19
C HIS A 186 19.96 34.33 -4.67
N ARG A 187 19.53 33.08 -4.92
CA ARG A 187 18.22 32.61 -4.46
C ARG A 187 18.30 31.17 -3.96
N LEU A 188 17.89 30.98 -2.70
CA LEU A 188 17.70 29.72 -1.93
C LEU A 188 18.33 28.46 -2.55
N VAL A 189 19.33 27.90 -1.86
CA VAL A 189 19.72 26.49 -2.05
C VAL A 189 18.45 25.66 -1.88
N ARG A 190 17.96 25.04 -2.97
CA ARG A 190 16.86 24.08 -2.89
C ARG A 190 17.35 22.90 -2.06
N ARG A 191 16.78 22.71 -0.86
CA ARG A 191 17.04 21.50 -0.06
C ARG A 191 16.38 20.29 -0.74
N GLY A 192 17.00 19.12 -0.58
CA GLY A 192 16.44 17.85 -1.01
C GLY A 192 15.20 17.46 -0.20
N TYR A 193 14.60 16.31 -0.52
CA TYR A 193 13.46 15.79 0.22
C TYR A 193 13.86 15.34 1.63
N ASP A 194 12.94 15.52 2.59
CA ASP A 194 13.04 15.03 3.99
C ASP A 194 14.47 14.97 4.57
N PRO A 195 15.13 16.12 4.81
CA PRO A 195 16.49 16.13 5.37
C PRO A 195 16.58 15.43 6.73
N ALA A 196 15.50 15.43 7.51
CA ALA A 196 15.44 14.74 8.79
C ALA A 196 15.44 13.22 8.62
N GLY A 197 14.59 12.67 7.75
CA GLY A 197 14.59 11.24 7.42
C GLY A 197 15.89 10.79 6.77
N ALA A 198 16.47 11.61 5.88
CA ALA A 198 17.77 11.35 5.30
C ALA A 198 18.86 11.25 6.39
N SER A 199 18.90 12.19 7.34
CA SER A 199 19.85 12.17 8.45
C SER A 199 19.66 10.96 9.37
N GLN A 200 18.42 10.54 9.63
CA GLN A 200 18.11 9.32 10.42
C GLN A 200 18.68 8.05 9.80
N LEU A 201 18.87 8.05 8.48
CA LEU A 201 19.43 6.94 7.71
C LEU A 201 20.85 7.25 7.21
N ASP A 202 21.59 8.15 7.87
CA ASP A 202 22.97 8.57 7.54
C ASP A 202 23.15 8.99 6.07
N HIS A 203 22.10 9.51 5.44
CA HIS A 203 22.05 9.88 4.02
C HIS A 203 22.45 8.75 3.05
N ARG A 204 22.37 7.49 3.49
CA ARG A 204 22.81 6.32 2.71
C ARG A 204 21.93 5.11 2.98
N VAL A 205 21.28 4.62 1.93
CA VAL A 205 20.54 3.35 1.92
C VAL A 205 21.01 2.39 0.84
N HIS A 206 21.67 2.88 -0.22
CA HIS A 206 22.19 2.06 -1.31
C HIS A 206 23.20 1.03 -0.78
N GLU A 207 23.00 -0.22 -1.16
CA GLU A 207 23.81 -1.37 -0.71
C GLU A 207 23.84 -1.50 0.82
N THR A 208 22.74 -1.15 1.47
CA THR A 208 22.52 -1.41 2.89
C THR A 208 21.30 -2.32 3.08
N ARG A 209 21.17 -2.83 4.30
CA ARG A 209 19.95 -3.52 4.77
C ARG A 209 19.10 -2.61 5.67
N LYS A 210 19.20 -1.28 5.48
CA LYS A 210 18.45 -0.32 6.29
C LYS A 210 16.97 -0.41 5.95
N TRP A 211 16.18 -0.45 7.00
CA TRP A 211 14.75 -0.46 6.92
C TRP A 211 14.27 0.92 6.48
N ILE A 212 13.17 0.95 5.75
CA ILE A 212 12.49 2.18 5.37
C ILE A 212 11.03 2.08 5.81
N GLY A 213 10.41 3.24 6.02
CA GLY A 213 9.00 3.34 6.35
C GLY A 213 8.22 4.19 5.37
N THR A 214 7.04 4.60 5.82
CA THR A 214 6.08 5.40 5.06
C THR A 214 6.68 6.69 4.50
N THR A 215 7.57 7.35 5.25
CA THR A 215 8.20 8.63 4.88
C THR A 215 9.10 8.49 3.68
N GLU A 216 9.92 7.43 3.62
CA GLU A 216 10.81 7.17 2.49
C GLU A 216 10.02 6.77 1.24
N VAL A 217 8.95 5.98 1.40
CA VAL A 217 8.06 5.63 0.28
C VAL A 217 7.34 6.87 -0.27
N TYR A 218 6.89 7.77 0.60
CA TYR A 218 6.34 9.06 0.21
C TYR A 218 7.34 9.91 -0.56
N VAL A 219 8.59 9.98 -0.08
CA VAL A 219 9.67 10.70 -0.78
C VAL A 219 9.91 10.11 -2.17
N MET A 220 9.98 8.79 -2.31
CA MET A 220 10.16 8.15 -3.63
C MET A 220 9.03 8.48 -4.60
N LEU A 221 7.77 8.34 -4.17
CA LEU A 221 6.62 8.62 -5.04
C LEU A 221 6.50 10.10 -5.41
N THR A 222 6.62 11.00 -4.43
CA THR A 222 6.56 12.44 -4.71
C THR A 222 7.74 12.92 -5.53
N TYR A 223 8.94 12.35 -5.33
CA TYR A 223 10.09 12.60 -6.20
C TYR A 223 9.83 12.15 -7.64
N LEU A 224 9.13 11.04 -7.87
CA LEU A 224 8.67 10.61 -9.21
C LEU A 224 7.54 11.47 -9.80
N GLY A 225 7.04 12.45 -9.05
CA GLY A 225 5.91 13.28 -9.45
C GLY A 225 4.54 12.62 -9.23
N ILE A 226 4.49 11.58 -8.40
CA ILE A 226 3.27 10.86 -8.05
C ILE A 226 2.69 11.42 -6.75
N ARG A 227 1.41 11.74 -6.79
CA ARG A 227 0.61 12.21 -5.67
C ARG A 227 0.31 11.04 -4.75
N CYS A 228 0.60 11.20 -3.47
CA CYS A 228 0.22 10.29 -2.41
C CYS A 228 0.04 11.07 -1.09
N THR A 229 -0.72 10.51 -0.15
CA THR A 229 -0.97 11.12 1.16
C THR A 229 -0.63 10.13 2.28
N ILE A 230 0.05 10.61 3.32
CA ILE A 230 0.27 9.87 4.56
C ILE A 230 -0.89 10.14 5.54
N LEU A 231 -1.47 9.08 6.08
CA LEU A 231 -2.43 9.14 7.19
C LEU A 231 -1.78 8.52 8.43
N ASP A 232 -1.82 9.21 9.55
CA ASP A 232 -1.20 8.77 10.81
C ASP A 232 -2.28 8.46 11.85
N PHE A 233 -2.31 7.22 12.32
CA PHE A 233 -3.30 6.69 13.25
C PHE A 233 -2.66 6.40 14.60
N ASP A 234 -3.15 7.06 15.64
CA ASP A 234 -2.74 6.88 17.03
C ASP A 234 -3.75 5.98 17.75
N MET A 235 -3.34 4.75 18.02
CA MET A 235 -4.20 3.67 18.50
C MET A 235 -4.25 3.56 20.02
N ASN A 236 -3.45 4.35 20.74
CA ASN A 236 -3.27 4.30 22.19
C ASN A 236 -4.56 4.54 23.01
N ALA A 237 -5.65 4.95 22.38
CA ALA A 237 -6.96 5.16 23.01
C ALA A 237 -7.95 4.00 22.81
N GLY A 238 -7.50 2.82 22.38
CA GLY A 238 -8.36 1.66 22.11
C GLY A 238 -9.22 1.80 20.85
N ARG A 239 -8.89 2.76 19.98
CA ARG A 239 -9.64 3.13 18.77
C ARG A 239 -9.10 2.39 17.53
N HIS A 240 -8.99 1.07 17.65
CA HIS A 240 -8.46 0.19 16.59
C HIS A 240 -9.39 0.08 15.38
N ASP A 241 -10.65 0.42 15.58
CA ASP A 241 -11.70 0.52 14.59
C ASP A 241 -11.52 1.68 13.60
N ILE A 242 -10.95 2.81 14.01
CA ILE A 242 -10.82 4.00 13.13
C ILE A 242 -10.04 3.71 11.85
N LEU A 243 -8.98 2.92 11.94
CA LEU A 243 -8.22 2.48 10.75
C LEU A 243 -9.10 1.64 9.83
N LEU A 244 -9.83 0.68 10.41
CA LEU A 244 -10.73 -0.21 9.67
C LEU A 244 -11.91 0.56 9.08
N ASP A 245 -12.44 1.56 9.78
CA ASP A 245 -13.51 2.47 9.32
C ASP A 245 -13.05 3.23 8.08
N TRP A 246 -11.82 3.78 8.14
CA TRP A 246 -11.27 4.54 7.03
C TRP A 246 -11.01 3.66 5.80
N VAL A 247 -10.40 2.47 5.99
CA VAL A 247 -10.11 1.53 4.89
C VAL A 247 -11.40 0.97 4.29
N GLN A 248 -12.40 0.65 5.13
CA GLN A 248 -13.73 0.24 4.67
C GLN A 248 -14.35 1.35 3.82
N HIS A 249 -14.42 2.57 4.35
CA HIS A 249 -15.00 3.69 3.62
C HIS A 249 -14.25 3.97 2.32
N TYR A 250 -12.92 3.83 2.31
CA TYR A 250 -12.12 3.92 1.12
C TYR A 250 -12.63 2.92 0.06
N TYR A 251 -12.55 1.62 0.27
CA TYR A 251 -12.96 0.70 -0.79
C TYR A 251 -14.47 0.76 -1.14
N GLU A 252 -15.35 0.90 -0.15
CA GLU A 252 -16.80 0.96 -0.38
C GLU A 252 -17.24 2.17 -1.22
N SER A 253 -16.64 3.35 -0.97
CA SER A 253 -17.06 4.56 -1.67
C SER A 253 -16.71 4.55 -3.17
N ALA A 254 -15.81 3.66 -3.61
CA ALA A 254 -15.53 3.43 -5.03
C ALA A 254 -16.78 3.02 -5.81
N LEU A 255 -17.60 2.14 -5.24
CA LEU A 255 -18.82 1.63 -5.89
C LEU A 255 -19.93 2.67 -5.99
N ARG A 256 -19.85 3.73 -5.16
CA ARG A 256 -20.81 4.84 -5.19
C ARG A 256 -20.43 5.88 -6.24
N GLN A 257 -19.13 6.04 -6.51
CA GLN A 257 -18.58 7.02 -7.45
C GLN A 257 -18.64 6.56 -8.91
N THR A 258 -18.69 5.26 -9.19
CA THR A 258 -18.88 4.69 -10.54
C THR A 258 -20.31 4.83 -11.08
N GLN A 259 -21.22 5.47 -10.34
CA GLN A 259 -22.55 5.81 -10.82
C GLN A 259 -22.46 6.98 -11.81
N PRO A 260 -22.81 6.80 -13.10
CA PRO A 260 -22.82 7.90 -14.05
C PRO A 260 -23.81 8.97 -13.58
N SER A 261 -23.30 10.18 -13.36
CA SER A 261 -24.12 11.38 -13.23
C SER A 261 -24.65 11.76 -14.61
N GLN A 262 -25.79 11.20 -15.01
CA GLN A 262 -26.85 11.82 -15.83
C GLN A 262 -27.86 10.73 -16.26
N HIS A 263 -29.12 10.90 -15.85
CA HIS A 263 -30.31 10.17 -16.31
C HIS A 263 -30.36 8.65 -16.12
N LYS A 264 -30.27 8.17 -14.87
CA LYS A 264 -30.87 6.88 -14.50
C LYS A 264 -32.08 7.10 -13.60
N ASN A 265 -33.23 6.56 -13.99
CA ASN A 265 -34.46 6.67 -13.21
C ASN A 265 -34.30 5.89 -11.88
N ALA A 266 -35.08 6.22 -10.85
CA ALA A 266 -34.99 5.58 -9.53
C ALA A 266 -35.02 4.03 -9.60
N PHE A 267 -35.72 3.49 -10.59
CA PHE A 267 -35.80 2.06 -10.89
C PHE A 267 -34.45 1.44 -11.29
N GLU A 268 -33.66 2.09 -12.14
CA GLU A 268 -32.35 1.57 -12.57
C GLU A 268 -31.31 1.64 -11.45
N ARG A 269 -31.41 2.66 -10.58
CA ARG A 269 -30.62 2.72 -9.34
C ARG A 269 -30.98 1.56 -8.41
N LEU A 270 -32.28 1.24 -8.28
CA LEU A 270 -32.73 0.08 -7.50
C LEU A 270 -32.26 -1.24 -8.11
N MET A 271 -32.39 -1.43 -9.43
CA MET A 271 -31.96 -2.65 -10.12
C MET A 271 -30.44 -2.85 -10.05
N HIS A 272 -29.64 -1.78 -10.20
CA HIS A 272 -28.19 -1.86 -10.05
C HIS A 272 -27.76 -2.03 -8.60
N ALA A 273 -28.46 -1.41 -7.64
CA ALA A 273 -28.26 -1.66 -6.21
C ALA A 273 -28.55 -3.12 -5.85
N SER A 274 -29.66 -3.70 -6.33
CA SER A 274 -30.00 -5.12 -6.15
C SER A 274 -29.04 -6.09 -6.87
N ALA A 275 -28.52 -5.72 -8.05
CA ALA A 275 -27.51 -6.52 -8.76
C ALA A 275 -26.11 -6.45 -8.11
N CYS A 276 -25.81 -5.33 -7.44
CA CYS A 276 -24.59 -5.18 -6.63
C CYS A 276 -24.75 -5.90 -5.29
N GLU A 277 -25.93 -5.83 -4.65
CA GLU A 277 -26.27 -6.53 -3.40
C GLU A 277 -26.13 -8.05 -3.47
N SER A 278 -26.21 -8.63 -4.67
CA SER A 278 -26.16 -10.08 -4.88
C SER A 278 -24.74 -10.65 -5.03
N LYS A 279 -23.69 -9.82 -5.14
CA LYS A 279 -22.28 -10.27 -5.17
C LYS A 279 -21.62 -10.03 -3.82
N SER A 280 -21.04 -11.08 -3.22
CA SER A 280 -20.26 -10.98 -1.98
C SER A 280 -18.89 -10.34 -2.19
N VAL A 281 -18.35 -10.36 -3.42
CA VAL A 281 -17.01 -9.82 -3.74
C VAL A 281 -17.13 -8.72 -4.79
N HIS A 282 -16.59 -7.55 -4.47
CA HIS A 282 -16.60 -6.34 -5.27
C HIS A 282 -15.17 -5.92 -5.63
N LEU A 283 -14.91 -5.81 -6.93
CA LEU A 283 -13.68 -5.19 -7.44
C LEU A 283 -13.87 -3.69 -7.52
N THR A 284 -12.81 -2.95 -7.21
CA THR A 284 -12.78 -1.49 -7.34
C THR A 284 -11.58 -1.07 -8.18
N ASP A 285 -11.61 0.13 -8.75
CA ASP A 285 -10.45 0.71 -9.44
C ASP A 285 -9.50 1.44 -8.48
N ARG A 286 -9.67 1.23 -7.16
CA ARG A 286 -8.86 1.95 -6.16
C ARG A 286 -7.43 1.42 -6.11
N PRO A 287 -6.47 2.31 -5.87
CA PRO A 287 -5.12 1.91 -5.52
C PRO A 287 -5.08 1.02 -4.28
N PRO A 288 -4.09 0.11 -4.20
CA PRO A 288 -3.73 -0.53 -2.94
C PRO A 288 -3.15 0.51 -1.95
N ILE A 289 -3.14 0.19 -0.67
CA ILE A 289 -2.68 1.10 0.39
C ILE A 289 -1.45 0.50 1.08
N TYR A 290 -0.38 1.28 1.23
CA TYR A 290 0.77 0.88 2.03
C TYR A 290 0.44 1.05 3.51
N LEU A 291 0.64 -0.01 4.31
CA LEU A 291 0.36 -0.07 5.73
C LEU A 291 1.67 -0.29 6.48
N GLN A 292 2.01 0.65 7.37
CA GLN A 292 3.16 0.56 8.26
C GLN A 292 2.71 0.49 9.71
N HIS A 293 3.33 -0.38 10.47
CA HIS A 293 3.43 -0.27 11.93
C HIS A 293 4.89 -0.43 12.35
N GLN A 294 5.21 -0.28 13.63
CA GLN A 294 6.58 -0.59 14.08
C GLN A 294 6.93 -2.02 13.69
N GLY A 295 8.12 -2.26 13.16
CA GLY A 295 8.58 -3.62 12.85
C GLY A 295 8.29 -4.15 11.46
N HIS A 296 7.21 -3.73 10.80
CA HIS A 296 6.83 -4.34 9.53
C HIS A 296 5.90 -3.45 8.70
N SER A 297 5.87 -3.72 7.40
CA SER A 297 4.92 -3.10 6.47
C SER A 297 4.24 -4.15 5.61
N ARG A 298 3.02 -3.83 5.17
CA ARG A 298 2.19 -4.64 4.28
C ARG A 298 1.50 -3.75 3.25
N THR A 299 0.88 -4.35 2.25
CA THR A 299 0.07 -3.65 1.24
C THR A 299 -1.37 -4.12 1.36
N ILE A 300 -2.28 -3.25 1.80
CA ILE A 300 -3.71 -3.55 1.87
C ILE A 300 -4.26 -3.54 0.43
N VAL A 301 -4.76 -4.68 -0.01
CA VAL A 301 -5.39 -4.89 -1.31
C VAL A 301 -6.90 -5.09 -1.23
N GLY A 302 -7.47 -5.01 -0.02
CA GLY A 302 -8.91 -5.06 0.18
C GLY A 302 -9.33 -5.14 1.64
N ILE A 303 -10.63 -5.29 1.86
CA ILE A 303 -11.24 -5.47 3.17
C ILE A 303 -12.48 -6.36 3.06
N GLU A 304 -12.58 -7.30 3.98
CA GLU A 304 -13.74 -8.14 4.22
C GLU A 304 -14.52 -7.59 5.41
N THR A 305 -15.82 -7.42 5.22
CA THR A 305 -16.73 -6.79 6.17
C THR A 305 -17.95 -7.67 6.39
N SER A 306 -18.35 -7.82 7.64
CA SER A 306 -19.64 -8.39 8.04
C SER A 306 -20.24 -7.57 9.17
N ALA A 307 -21.47 -7.88 9.57
CA ALA A 307 -22.11 -7.24 10.72
C ALA A 307 -21.30 -7.35 12.03
N ARG A 308 -20.40 -8.34 12.15
CA ARG A 308 -19.66 -8.64 13.40
C ARG A 308 -18.16 -8.50 13.28
N ARG A 309 -17.58 -8.57 12.08
CA ARG A 309 -16.13 -8.63 11.90
C ARG A 309 -15.66 -7.82 10.70
N ARG A 310 -14.45 -7.29 10.81
CA ARG A 310 -13.72 -6.63 9.74
C ARG A 310 -12.30 -7.17 9.69
N THR A 311 -11.88 -7.52 8.50
CA THR A 311 -10.60 -8.17 8.25
C THR A 311 -9.97 -7.54 7.01
N LEU A 312 -8.76 -7.02 7.14
CA LEU A 312 -8.02 -6.51 5.99
C LEU A 312 -7.54 -7.68 5.12
N ILE A 313 -7.48 -7.45 3.82
CA ILE A 313 -6.83 -8.35 2.88
C ILE A 313 -5.53 -7.69 2.47
N CYS A 314 -4.41 -8.30 2.81
CA CYS A 314 -3.08 -7.73 2.66
C CYS A 314 -2.18 -8.62 1.80
N PHE A 315 -1.39 -7.99 0.94
CA PHE A 315 -0.13 -8.55 0.50
C PHE A 315 0.97 -8.30 1.53
N ASP A 316 1.71 -9.35 1.86
CA ASP A 316 2.76 -9.31 2.87
C ASP A 316 4.05 -9.90 2.29
N PRO A 317 5.10 -9.07 2.09
CA PRO A 317 6.36 -9.53 1.50
C PRO A 317 7.16 -10.44 2.42
N GLY A 318 6.83 -10.50 3.72
CA GLY A 318 7.39 -11.43 4.68
C GLY A 318 6.81 -12.84 4.59
N ARG A 319 5.75 -13.05 3.80
CA ARG A 319 5.18 -14.38 3.60
C ARG A 319 6.21 -15.34 3.01
N ARG A 320 6.23 -16.52 3.61
CA ARG A 320 7.04 -17.65 3.17
C ARG A 320 6.19 -18.45 2.18
N LEU A 321 6.26 -18.12 0.90
CA LEU A 321 5.67 -18.95 -0.14
C LEU A 321 6.48 -20.23 -0.24
N LEU A 322 5.81 -21.38 -0.26
CA LEU A 322 6.43 -22.69 -0.46
C LEU A 322 7.50 -22.60 -1.56
N ARG A 323 8.74 -22.92 -1.20
CA ARG A 323 9.74 -23.37 -2.16
C ARG A 323 9.09 -24.48 -2.97
N ARG A 324 9.15 -24.40 -4.31
CA ARG A 324 8.93 -25.55 -5.22
C ARG A 324 9.95 -26.64 -4.88
N THR A 325 9.82 -27.28 -3.75
CA THR A 325 10.57 -28.47 -3.38
C THR A 325 9.85 -29.61 -4.07
N GLN A 326 10.40 -29.99 -5.22
CA GLN A 326 10.21 -31.30 -5.79
C GLN A 326 10.42 -32.33 -4.69
N GLN A 327 9.32 -32.85 -4.15
CA GLN A 327 9.13 -34.22 -3.69
C GLN A 327 7.77 -34.24 -2.95
N GLN A 328 6.78 -34.88 -3.59
CA GLN A 328 5.50 -35.35 -3.05
C GLN A 328 4.24 -34.45 -3.13
N ALA A 329 4.30 -33.11 -3.11
CA ALA A 329 3.10 -32.29 -3.39
C ALA A 329 2.93 -32.02 -4.90
N THR A 330 1.74 -32.23 -5.45
CA THR A 330 1.47 -31.81 -6.84
C THR A 330 1.54 -30.28 -6.96
N ALA A 331 2.04 -29.76 -8.07
CA ALA A 331 2.12 -28.31 -8.30
C ALA A 331 0.76 -27.60 -8.13
N ALA A 332 -0.34 -28.30 -8.39
CA ALA A 332 -1.70 -27.81 -8.18
C ALA A 332 -2.09 -27.71 -6.69
N ALA A 333 -1.67 -28.66 -5.86
CA ALA A 333 -1.91 -28.61 -4.41
C ALA A 333 -1.12 -27.45 -3.77
N ALA A 334 0.17 -27.31 -4.09
CA ALA A 334 1.00 -26.22 -3.60
C ALA A 334 0.43 -24.83 -3.98
N ALA A 335 0.05 -24.66 -5.26
CA ALA A 335 -0.57 -23.42 -5.72
C ALA A 335 -1.94 -23.16 -5.07
N ALA A 336 -2.74 -24.20 -4.79
CA ALA A 336 -4.04 -24.05 -4.14
C ALA A 336 -3.92 -23.56 -2.69
N VAL A 337 -2.85 -23.92 -1.96
CA VAL A 337 -2.69 -23.46 -0.58
C VAL A 337 -1.90 -22.17 -0.42
N GLU A 338 -0.99 -21.86 -1.34
CA GLU A 338 -0.37 -20.54 -1.46
C GLU A 338 -1.42 -19.43 -1.68
N LEU A 339 -2.50 -19.77 -2.40
CA LEU A 339 -3.65 -18.90 -2.67
C LEU A 339 -4.81 -19.08 -1.67
N SER A 340 -4.57 -19.68 -0.50
CA SER A 340 -5.57 -19.78 0.57
C SER A 340 -5.93 -18.39 1.08
N PRO A 341 -7.22 -17.98 1.10
CA PRO A 341 -7.59 -16.64 1.57
C PRO A 341 -7.13 -16.30 2.99
N HIS A 342 -6.91 -17.31 3.84
CA HIS A 342 -6.46 -17.12 5.21
C HIS A 342 -5.07 -16.48 5.29
N THR A 343 -4.16 -16.76 4.35
CA THR A 343 -2.80 -16.20 4.34
C THR A 343 -2.75 -14.71 3.98
N PHE A 344 -3.87 -14.17 3.49
CA PHE A 344 -4.02 -12.77 3.13
C PHE A 344 -4.81 -11.97 4.17
N ARG A 345 -5.43 -12.64 5.15
CA ARG A 345 -6.32 -12.00 6.12
C ARG A 345 -5.53 -11.46 7.31
N VAL A 346 -5.70 -10.17 7.59
CA VAL A 346 -5.20 -9.52 8.81
C VAL A 346 -6.42 -9.01 9.58
N ASP A 347 -6.74 -9.69 10.68
CA ASP A 347 -7.93 -9.39 11.46
C ASP A 347 -7.77 -8.16 12.36
N ALA A 348 -8.89 -7.66 12.89
CA ALA A 348 -8.90 -6.52 13.80
C ALA A 348 -8.06 -6.75 15.07
N LYS A 349 -7.90 -7.99 15.53
CA LYS A 349 -7.08 -8.30 16.72
C LYS A 349 -5.60 -8.13 16.42
N ALA A 350 -5.14 -8.53 15.23
CA ALA A 350 -3.79 -8.31 14.75
C ALA A 350 -3.50 -6.81 14.59
N ILE A 351 -4.47 -6.04 14.08
CA ILE A 351 -4.37 -4.57 14.03
C ILE A 351 -4.32 -3.96 15.43
N ALA A 352 -5.07 -4.51 16.40
CA ALA A 352 -5.09 -3.99 17.76
C ALA A 352 -3.77 -4.16 18.54
N LYS A 353 -2.82 -4.96 18.04
CA LYS A 353 -1.55 -5.21 18.73
C LYS A 353 -0.54 -4.06 18.64
N ASN A 354 -0.74 -3.09 17.75
CA ASN A 354 0.19 -1.99 17.57
C ASN A 354 -0.45 -0.65 17.91
N ASP A 355 0.31 0.18 18.60
CA ASP A 355 -0.12 1.48 19.13
C ASP A 355 -0.16 2.59 18.07
N GLN A 356 0.49 2.37 16.93
CA GLN A 356 0.55 3.33 15.84
C GLN A 356 0.55 2.63 14.49
N TYR A 357 -0.22 3.18 13.57
CA TYR A 357 -0.16 2.83 12.16
C TYR A 357 0.00 4.07 11.30
N GLN A 358 0.70 3.93 10.18
CA GLN A 358 0.68 4.90 9.11
C GLN A 358 0.19 4.22 7.83
N LEU A 359 -0.70 4.90 7.12
CA LEU A 359 -1.09 4.53 5.77
C LEU A 359 -0.45 5.49 4.79
N LEU A 360 0.02 4.98 3.65
CA LEU A 360 0.31 5.80 2.48
C LEU A 360 -0.62 5.39 1.35
N VAL A 361 -1.38 6.38 0.89
CA VAL A 361 -2.48 6.22 -0.06
C VAL A 361 -2.09 6.92 -1.37
N PRO A 362 -1.95 6.21 -2.50
CA PRO A 362 -1.78 6.83 -3.81
C PRO A 362 -2.99 7.70 -4.17
N GLY A 363 -2.75 8.87 -4.75
CA GLY A 363 -3.78 9.87 -5.07
C GLY A 363 -4.00 10.90 -3.95
N HIS A 364 -5.08 11.67 -4.10
CA HIS A 364 -5.41 12.78 -3.21
C HIS A 364 -6.35 12.37 -2.09
N VAL A 365 -5.97 12.64 -0.85
CA VAL A 365 -6.86 12.53 0.31
C VAL A 365 -7.04 13.92 0.91
N VAL A 366 -8.30 14.32 1.08
CA VAL A 366 -8.67 15.61 1.66
C VAL A 366 -9.13 15.42 3.08
N ASP A 367 -8.61 16.25 3.99
CA ASP A 367 -9.14 16.37 5.34
C ASP A 367 -10.33 17.35 5.34
N GLY A 368 -11.54 16.82 5.22
CA GLY A 368 -12.75 17.63 5.26
C GLY A 368 -12.94 18.41 6.57
N ARG A 369 -12.33 17.97 7.67
CA ARG A 369 -12.50 18.60 9.00
C ARG A 369 -11.90 20.00 9.05
N THR A 370 -10.93 20.29 8.19
CA THR A 370 -10.27 21.59 8.08
C THR A 370 -10.78 22.41 6.89
N SER A 371 -11.70 21.86 6.09
CA SER A 371 -12.25 22.52 4.90
C SER A 371 -13.30 23.56 5.28
N THR A 372 -13.31 24.68 4.55
CA THR A 372 -14.39 25.68 4.61
C THR A 372 -15.65 25.21 3.88
N ASP A 373 -15.52 24.19 3.03
CA ASP A 373 -16.64 23.53 2.35
C ASP A 373 -17.30 22.51 3.27
N ARG A 374 -18.52 22.84 3.73
CA ARG A 374 -19.34 22.00 4.62
C ARG A 374 -19.79 20.67 3.97
N SER A 375 -19.58 20.47 2.67
CA SER A 375 -19.95 19.22 1.98
C SER A 375 -19.00 18.05 2.28
N VAL A 376 -17.73 18.33 2.65
CA VAL A 376 -16.73 17.31 3.00
C VAL A 376 -16.47 17.37 4.49
N THR A 377 -17.14 16.53 5.28
CA THR A 377 -17.05 16.55 6.76
C THR A 377 -16.07 15.54 7.33
N ARG A 378 -15.43 14.73 6.46
CA ARG A 378 -14.56 13.61 6.84
C ARG A 378 -13.31 13.55 5.97
N ILE A 379 -12.29 12.85 6.45
CA ILE A 379 -11.12 12.51 5.64
C ILE A 379 -11.57 11.56 4.52
N SER A 380 -11.36 11.93 3.26
CA SER A 380 -11.85 11.16 2.12
C SER A 380 -10.91 11.22 0.92
N TRP A 381 -10.85 10.13 0.16
CA TRP A 381 -10.05 10.04 -1.06
C TRP A 381 -10.83 10.57 -2.26
N GLN A 382 -10.16 11.36 -3.09
CA GLN A 382 -10.75 12.04 -4.24
C GLN A 382 -10.18 11.51 -5.56
N SER A 383 -11.04 10.94 -6.40
CA SER A 383 -10.66 10.43 -7.73
C SER A 383 -10.33 11.53 -8.74
N SER A 384 -10.96 12.69 -8.62
CA SER A 384 -10.88 13.78 -9.61
C SER A 384 -9.52 14.44 -9.72
N SER A 385 -8.66 14.30 -8.71
CA SER A 385 -7.35 14.97 -8.66
C SER A 385 -6.25 14.23 -9.41
N GLY A 386 -6.50 13.01 -9.91
CA GLY A 386 -5.51 12.19 -10.58
C GLY A 386 -4.30 11.85 -9.69
N TYR A 387 -3.26 11.30 -10.32
CA TYR A 387 -2.04 10.85 -9.65
C TYR A 387 -0.84 11.75 -9.92
N LEU A 388 -0.88 12.62 -10.93
CA LEU A 388 0.29 13.44 -11.27
C LEU A 388 0.34 14.76 -10.49
N LEU A 389 1.50 15.03 -9.89
CA LEU A 389 1.83 16.33 -9.30
C LEU A 389 2.31 17.29 -10.39
N THR A 390 1.81 18.52 -10.35
CA THR A 390 2.45 19.64 -11.03
C THR A 390 3.82 19.92 -10.40
N ASP A 391 4.71 20.60 -11.13
CA ASP A 391 6.02 20.99 -10.62
C ASP A 391 5.93 21.82 -9.32
N GLN A 392 4.90 22.66 -9.19
CA GLN A 392 4.66 23.46 -8.00
C GLN A 392 4.22 22.59 -6.81
N GLU A 393 3.24 21.70 -7.01
CA GLU A 393 2.81 20.79 -5.95
C GLU A 393 3.95 19.89 -5.50
N GLN A 394 4.71 19.32 -6.45
CA GLN A 394 5.86 18.49 -6.12
C GLN A 394 6.88 19.24 -5.25
N HIS A 395 7.15 20.52 -5.56
CA HIS A 395 8.08 21.31 -4.77
C HIS A 395 7.62 21.47 -3.31
N GLY A 396 6.32 21.70 -3.07
CA GLY A 396 5.75 21.77 -1.73
C GLY A 396 5.78 20.44 -0.97
N ARG A 397 5.89 19.31 -1.68
CA ARG A 397 5.90 17.95 -1.09
C ARG A 397 7.28 17.52 -0.57
N LYS A 398 8.32 18.35 -0.72
CA LYS A 398 9.67 18.09 -0.17
C LYS A 398 9.68 18.02 1.36
N TYR A 399 8.77 18.75 1.99
CA TYR A 399 8.48 18.64 3.41
C TYR A 399 7.33 17.65 3.59
N ILE A 400 7.59 16.59 4.35
CA ILE A 400 6.59 15.54 4.54
C ILE A 400 5.48 16.07 5.44
N THR A 401 4.24 15.96 4.99
CA THR A 401 3.04 16.24 5.78
C THR A 401 2.21 14.97 5.90
N SER A 402 1.62 14.73 7.08
CA SER A 402 0.64 13.67 7.30
C SER A 402 -0.68 14.24 7.82
N ILE A 403 -1.78 13.56 7.52
CA ILE A 403 -3.08 13.86 8.13
C ILE A 403 -3.24 12.96 9.35
N ARG A 404 -3.37 13.56 10.53
CA ARG A 404 -3.64 12.79 11.74
C ARG A 404 -5.10 12.34 11.76
N VAL A 405 -5.32 11.04 11.87
CA VAL A 405 -6.65 10.46 12.00
C VAL A 405 -6.90 10.18 13.48
N THR A 406 -7.95 10.78 14.00
CA THR A 406 -8.29 10.77 15.43
C THR A 406 -9.75 10.50 15.62
#